data_AF-A0AA38AI36-F1
#
_entry.id   AF-A0AA38AI36-F1
#
_cell.length_a   1.000
_cell.length_b   1.000
_cell.length_c   1.000
_cell.angle_alpha   90.00
_cell.angle_beta   90.00
_cell.angle_gamma   90.00
#
_symmetry.space_group_name_H-M   'P 1'
#
loop_
_entity.id
_entity.type
_entity.pdbx_description
1 polymer ?
#
loop_
_entity_poly.entity_id
_entity_poly.type
_entity_poly.pdbx_seq_one_letter_code
_entity_poly.pdbx_strand_id
1 'polypeptide(L)'
;MSTDSTVRTAVVFVHGLFERRPMDVLDDFAKTVLTPEGGRWEYYPQPIEITDSYEARRYTAPSGVDLYEYDWSFLMTSARYAGFVPALARVFLRRRRHVPDQLVGVWRAVLLAVLVPVAVLVGLFVVGGYFLHTGVAGWIIGVATSVVVLTVALAVFRLLPRALTRSFLTTGFVNVARYFDIAPESQAARRAIRGGLVDLLYTLQQGRYARVVVVGHGLGGYIAYDALTTLWAETHELRAAPGPDLRSSTEPQDHGSAEDCQQQQFAIWQNLRKQGNPWRITDFVTVGTPMALADVFVGRPPLISGLGRIDRRHALFDSMIHRGVVSCCPPPASELGGLSSFGVTRWTNIWFPVRRGSIRGDWFGGELAPLFGPGIREIAVSGNRPERLTPGVAHTRYFKYSERDSDGDVAFHLRRVLALGNHSGLDASMNAPEPDPAAVGRVVYRSWQRSM
;
A
#
# COMPACT_ATOMS: atom_id res chain seq x y z
N MET A 1 33.49 -6.93 -26.84
CA MET A 1 32.60 -6.43 -27.91
C MET A 1 31.66 -5.42 -27.28
N SER A 2 31.72 -4.17 -27.76
CA SER A 2 30.86 -3.01 -27.51
C SER A 2 30.05 -2.98 -26.21
N THR A 3 30.50 -2.21 -25.22
CA THR A 3 29.65 -1.67 -24.14
C THR A 3 28.66 -0.71 -24.76
N ASP A 4 27.54 -1.24 -25.22
CA ASP A 4 26.48 -0.42 -25.78
C ASP A 4 25.84 0.42 -24.68
N SER A 5 25.37 1.57 -25.11
CA SER A 5 24.59 2.61 -24.44
C SER A 5 23.22 2.11 -23.93
N THR A 6 23.20 0.97 -23.23
CA THR A 6 21.99 0.23 -22.84
C THR A 6 21.08 1.07 -21.95
N VAL A 7 19.88 1.40 -22.45
CA VAL A 7 18.78 2.01 -21.69
C VAL A 7 18.61 1.26 -20.36
N ARG A 8 18.75 1.97 -19.22
CA ARG A 8 18.64 1.36 -17.89
C ARG A 8 17.34 1.72 -17.20
N THR A 9 16.75 0.74 -16.52
CA THR A 9 15.54 0.93 -15.70
C THR A 9 15.84 0.64 -14.23
N ALA A 10 15.52 1.58 -13.34
CA ALA A 10 15.53 1.34 -11.90
C ALA A 10 14.14 0.91 -11.44
N VAL A 11 14.04 -0.15 -10.64
CA VAL A 11 12.80 -0.55 -9.97
C VAL A 11 13.00 -0.43 -8.47
N VAL A 12 12.25 0.45 -7.82
CA VAL A 12 12.31 0.67 -6.38
C VAL A 12 11.17 -0.08 -5.72
N PHE A 13 11.51 -1.13 -5.00
CA PHE A 13 10.58 -1.95 -4.24
C PHE A 13 10.49 -1.45 -2.81
N VAL A 14 9.34 -0.87 -2.48
CA VAL A 14 9.01 -0.33 -1.16
C VAL A 14 8.10 -1.35 -0.48
N HIS A 15 8.60 -2.01 0.56
CA HIS A 15 7.86 -3.04 1.30
C HIS A 15 8.07 -2.88 2.80
N GLY A 16 7.25 -3.55 3.61
CA GLY A 16 7.15 -3.25 5.06
C GLY A 16 7.37 -4.43 6.00
N LEU A 17 7.44 -4.07 7.29
CA LEU A 17 7.64 -4.88 8.50
C LEU A 17 7.05 -6.31 8.47
N PHE A 18 7.82 -7.23 7.91
CA PHE A 18 7.76 -8.64 8.28
C PHE A 18 9.15 -9.05 8.73
N GLU A 19 9.24 -9.74 9.88
CA GLU A 19 10.49 -10.38 10.30
C GLU A 19 10.86 -11.43 9.24
N ARG A 20 11.86 -11.10 8.41
CA ARG A 20 12.47 -12.01 7.44
C ARG A 20 13.98 -11.80 7.45
N ARG A 21 14.74 -12.73 6.85
CA ARG A 21 16.17 -12.51 6.66
C ARG A 21 16.36 -11.35 5.66
N PRO A 22 17.42 -10.55 5.81
CA PRO A 22 17.75 -9.53 4.81
C PRO A 22 17.75 -10.12 3.40
N MET A 23 17.26 -9.37 2.42
CA MET A 23 17.18 -9.74 1.00
C MET A 23 16.17 -10.84 0.63
N ASP A 24 15.61 -11.64 1.55
CA ASP A 24 14.67 -12.71 1.18
C ASP A 24 13.46 -12.17 0.39
N VAL A 25 12.92 -11.01 0.80
CA VAL A 25 11.78 -10.39 0.10
C VAL A 25 12.21 -9.82 -1.23
N LEU A 26 13.37 -9.18 -1.31
CA LEU A 26 13.89 -8.65 -2.56
C LEU A 26 14.20 -9.77 -3.56
N ASP A 27 14.66 -10.94 -3.10
CA ASP A 27 14.92 -12.12 -3.94
C ASP A 27 13.63 -12.72 -4.49
N ASP A 28 12.62 -12.92 -3.63
CA ASP A 28 11.25 -13.33 -4.02
C ASP A 28 10.68 -12.34 -5.07
N PHE A 29 10.84 -11.03 -4.82
CA PHE A 29 10.39 -9.97 -5.72
C PHE A 29 11.14 -10.00 -7.05
N ALA A 30 12.47 -10.07 -7.03
CA ALA A 30 13.32 -10.10 -8.22
C ALA A 30 12.93 -11.24 -9.15
N LYS A 31 12.75 -12.46 -8.62
CA LYS A 31 12.29 -13.61 -9.40
C LYS A 31 10.88 -13.41 -9.97
N THR A 32 10.02 -12.73 -9.23
CA THR A 32 8.65 -12.46 -9.68
C THR A 32 8.64 -11.48 -10.86
N VAL A 33 9.44 -10.42 -10.82
CA VAL A 33 9.42 -9.35 -11.84
C VAL A 33 10.36 -9.57 -13.02
N LEU A 34 11.46 -10.29 -12.81
CA LEU A 34 12.39 -10.66 -13.87
C LEU A 34 11.89 -11.92 -14.59
N THR A 35 12.07 -11.94 -15.91
CA THR A 35 11.74 -13.12 -16.72
C THR A 35 12.93 -14.08 -16.67
N PRO A 36 12.73 -15.37 -16.36
CA PRO A 36 13.81 -16.34 -16.34
C PRO A 36 14.30 -16.63 -17.77
N GLU A 37 15.61 -16.64 -17.98
CA GLU A 37 16.26 -17.06 -19.22
C GLU A 37 16.74 -18.50 -19.07
N GLY A 38 16.31 -19.40 -19.97
CA GLY A 38 16.67 -20.82 -19.87
C GLY A 38 16.24 -21.50 -18.56
N GLY A 39 15.19 -20.99 -17.91
CA GLY A 39 14.70 -21.49 -16.61
C GLY A 39 15.52 -21.03 -15.39
N ARG A 40 16.44 -20.07 -15.56
CA ARG A 40 17.22 -19.47 -14.48
C ARG A 40 17.00 -17.96 -14.43
N TRP A 41 17.09 -17.38 -13.24
CA TRP A 41 17.08 -15.94 -13.07
C TRP A 41 18.51 -15.44 -12.96
N GLU A 42 18.89 -14.54 -13.86
CA GLU A 42 20.23 -13.95 -13.88
C GLU A 42 20.17 -12.54 -13.29
N TYR A 43 20.69 -12.40 -12.08
CA TYR A 43 20.92 -11.11 -11.42
C TYR A 43 22.03 -11.25 -10.38
N TYR A 44 22.72 -10.15 -10.11
CA TYR A 44 23.87 -10.12 -9.22
C TYR A 44 23.67 -9.09 -8.12
N PRO A 45 23.88 -9.44 -6.84
CA PRO A 45 23.88 -8.47 -5.74
C PRO A 45 25.07 -7.52 -5.88
N GLN A 46 24.80 -6.22 -5.78
CA GLN A 46 25.82 -5.18 -5.69
C GLN A 46 25.55 -4.30 -4.45
N PRO A 47 26.61 -3.84 -3.75
CA PRO A 47 26.43 -2.88 -2.67
C PRO A 47 25.82 -1.58 -3.20
N ILE A 48 24.96 -0.96 -2.40
CA ILE A 48 24.43 0.37 -2.70
C ILE A 48 25.43 1.40 -2.14
N GLU A 49 26.05 2.17 -3.03
CA GLU A 49 26.94 3.29 -2.66
C GLU A 49 26.17 4.54 -2.20
N ILE A 50 24.84 4.55 -2.41
CA ILE A 50 23.99 5.75 -2.42
C ILE A 50 23.22 5.96 -1.10
N THR A 51 23.32 5.07 -0.11
CA THR A 51 22.53 5.16 1.13
C THR A 51 23.38 4.91 2.37
N ASP A 52 23.11 5.62 3.47
CA ASP A 52 23.62 5.31 4.83
C ASP A 52 23.11 3.95 5.39
N SER A 53 22.49 3.13 4.54
CA SER A 53 22.10 1.75 4.84
C SER A 53 23.22 0.80 4.43
N TYR A 54 24.06 0.43 5.40
CA TYR A 54 25.20 -0.47 5.21
C TYR A 54 24.81 -1.90 4.82
N GLU A 55 23.55 -2.28 5.01
CA GLU A 55 23.03 -3.64 4.72
C GLU A 55 22.27 -3.73 3.40
N ALA A 56 21.85 -2.60 2.84
CA ALA A 56 21.05 -2.58 1.61
C ALA A 56 21.90 -2.97 0.39
N ARG A 57 21.36 -3.88 -0.42
CA ARG A 57 21.93 -4.25 -1.72
C ARG A 57 20.96 -3.94 -2.84
N ARG A 58 21.51 -3.69 -4.03
CA ARG A 58 20.73 -3.70 -5.27
C ARG A 58 20.96 -5.00 -6.01
N TYR A 59 19.96 -5.47 -6.75
CA TYR A 59 20.17 -6.53 -7.74
C TYR A 59 20.30 -5.92 -9.14
N THR A 60 21.39 -6.24 -9.82
CA THR A 60 21.61 -5.81 -11.21
C THR A 60 21.40 -7.02 -12.13
N ALA A 61 20.46 -6.89 -13.05
CA ALA A 61 20.22 -7.87 -14.11
C ALA A 61 21.02 -7.49 -15.38
N PRO A 62 21.52 -8.48 -16.15
CA PRO A 62 22.21 -8.23 -17.43
C PRO A 62 21.37 -7.44 -18.43
N SER A 63 20.04 -7.51 -18.33
CA SER A 63 19.08 -6.79 -19.17
C SER A 63 19.04 -5.26 -18.96
N GLY A 64 19.94 -4.69 -18.15
CA GLY A 64 19.98 -3.25 -17.85
C GLY A 64 18.99 -2.81 -16.77
N VAL A 65 18.45 -3.75 -15.99
CA VAL A 65 17.51 -3.47 -14.89
C VAL A 65 18.25 -3.51 -13.55
N ASP A 66 18.10 -2.45 -12.77
CA ASP A 66 18.61 -2.37 -11.39
C ASP A 66 17.42 -2.36 -10.41
N LEU A 67 17.32 -3.37 -9.56
CA LEU A 67 16.28 -3.50 -8.52
C LEU A 67 16.81 -2.99 -7.17
N TYR A 68 16.05 -2.10 -6.55
CA TYR A 68 16.36 -1.47 -5.27
C TYR A 68 15.33 -1.87 -4.22
N GLU A 69 15.80 -2.22 -3.01
CA GLU A 69 14.94 -2.42 -1.84
C GLU A 69 14.98 -1.17 -0.98
N TYR A 70 13.81 -0.61 -0.67
CA TYR A 70 13.67 0.40 0.38
C TYR A 70 13.08 -0.24 1.63
N ASP A 71 13.95 -0.80 2.47
CA ASP A 71 13.57 -1.29 3.79
C ASP A 71 13.56 -0.14 4.80
N TRP A 72 12.41 0.10 5.41
CA TRP A 72 12.19 1.13 6.42
C TRP A 72 11.85 0.56 7.78
N SER A 73 11.88 -0.77 7.93
CA SER A 73 11.46 -1.49 9.14
C SER A 73 12.19 -1.01 10.40
N PHE A 74 13.48 -0.67 10.27
CA PHE A 74 14.34 -0.18 11.36
C PHE A 74 13.93 1.20 11.91
N LEU A 75 13.22 2.01 11.15
CA LEU A 75 12.77 3.34 11.57
C LEU A 75 11.50 3.31 12.42
N MET A 76 10.79 2.17 12.48
CA MET A 76 9.57 2.03 13.28
C MET A 76 9.87 1.68 14.74
N THR A 77 10.20 2.71 15.51
CA THR A 77 10.53 2.62 16.94
C THR A 77 9.30 2.64 17.87
N SER A 78 8.11 2.98 17.35
CA SER A 78 6.90 3.08 18.17
C SER A 78 6.45 1.74 18.76
N ALA A 79 5.78 1.82 19.91
CA ALA A 79 5.27 0.66 20.63
C ALA A 79 4.45 -0.26 19.71
N ARG A 80 4.66 -1.58 19.85
CA ARG A 80 4.10 -2.59 18.94
C ARG A 80 2.60 -2.39 18.66
N TYR A 81 1.80 -2.05 19.67
CA TYR A 81 0.34 -1.90 19.55
C TYR A 81 -0.14 -0.44 19.51
N ALA A 82 0.73 0.52 19.18
CA ALA A 82 0.35 1.93 19.05
C ALA A 82 -0.79 2.08 18.04
N GLY A 83 -1.83 2.85 18.41
CA GLY A 83 -3.01 3.09 17.56
C GLY A 83 -3.89 1.87 17.26
N PHE A 84 -3.54 0.66 17.74
CA PHE A 84 -4.23 -0.59 17.38
C PHE A 84 -5.70 -0.60 17.79
N VAL A 85 -5.98 -0.39 19.08
CA VAL A 85 -7.35 -0.42 19.62
C VAL A 85 -8.29 0.57 18.91
N PRO A 86 -7.93 1.88 18.75
CA PRO A 86 -8.80 2.80 18.04
C PRO A 86 -8.93 2.46 16.54
N ALA A 87 -7.87 1.97 15.87
CA ALA A 87 -7.98 1.53 14.48
C ALA A 87 -8.93 0.33 14.34
N LEU A 88 -8.80 -0.66 15.23
CA LEU A 88 -9.67 -1.83 15.27
C LEU A 88 -11.12 -1.42 15.51
N ALA A 89 -11.37 -0.56 16.50
CA ALA A 89 -12.69 -0.04 16.79
C ALA A 89 -13.28 0.73 15.58
N ARG A 90 -12.51 1.54 14.85
CA ARG A 90 -12.98 2.21 13.62
C ARG A 90 -13.42 1.23 12.53
N VAL A 91 -12.81 0.04 12.46
CA VAL A 91 -13.16 -0.98 11.46
C VAL A 91 -14.38 -1.79 11.91
N PHE A 92 -14.43 -2.20 13.18
CA PHE A 92 -15.42 -3.17 13.67
C PHE A 92 -16.68 -2.54 14.29
N LEU A 93 -16.62 -1.33 14.84
CA LEU A 93 -17.79 -0.59 15.35
C LEU A 93 -18.57 0.07 14.19
N ARG A 94 -19.08 -0.78 13.29
CA ARG A 94 -19.80 -0.37 12.09
C ARG A 94 -21.04 -1.23 11.88
N ARG A 95 -22.09 -0.65 11.28
CA ARG A 95 -23.18 -1.45 10.72
C ARG A 95 -22.64 -2.32 9.59
N ARG A 96 -23.21 -3.52 9.42
CA ARG A 96 -22.84 -4.46 8.33
C ARG A 96 -22.73 -3.79 6.95
N ARG A 97 -23.60 -2.83 6.63
CA ARG A 97 -23.64 -2.13 5.33
C ARG A 97 -22.49 -1.13 5.13
N HIS A 98 -21.82 -0.70 6.21
CA HIS A 98 -20.74 0.29 6.20
C HIS A 98 -19.35 -0.35 6.36
N VAL A 99 -19.28 -1.68 6.43
CA VAL A 99 -18.02 -2.42 6.49
C VAL A 99 -17.50 -2.60 5.05
N PRO A 100 -16.22 -2.30 4.77
CA PRO A 100 -15.61 -2.57 3.47
C PRO A 100 -15.82 -4.03 3.04
N ASP A 101 -16.08 -4.27 1.76
CA ASP A 101 -16.54 -5.58 1.27
C ASP A 101 -15.54 -6.72 1.56
N GLN A 102 -14.24 -6.44 1.46
CA GLN A 102 -13.16 -7.37 1.81
C GLN A 102 -13.11 -7.75 3.31
N LEU A 103 -13.69 -6.92 4.19
CA LEU A 103 -13.70 -7.14 5.64
C LEU A 103 -15.05 -7.65 6.17
N VAL A 104 -16.12 -7.67 5.37
CA VAL A 104 -17.46 -8.11 5.83
C VAL A 104 -17.43 -9.53 6.39
N GLY A 105 -16.67 -10.46 5.77
CA GLY A 105 -16.56 -11.83 6.26
C GLY A 105 -15.84 -11.90 7.61
N VAL A 106 -14.74 -11.15 7.75
CA VAL A 106 -13.98 -11.04 9.00
C VAL A 106 -14.83 -10.40 10.10
N TRP A 107 -15.53 -9.31 9.78
CA TRP A 107 -16.45 -8.63 10.68
C TRP A 107 -17.54 -9.57 11.21
N ARG A 108 -18.16 -10.37 10.33
CA ARG A 108 -19.15 -11.38 10.73
C ARG A 108 -18.53 -12.45 11.63
N ALA A 109 -17.34 -12.94 11.29
CA ALA A 109 -16.65 -13.95 12.09
C ALA A 109 -16.33 -13.42 13.50
N VAL A 110 -15.80 -12.21 13.61
CA VAL A 110 -15.52 -11.55 14.91
C VAL A 110 -16.81 -11.31 15.68
N LEU A 111 -17.86 -10.81 15.03
CA LEU A 111 -19.15 -10.58 15.67
C LEU A 111 -19.73 -11.89 16.22
N LEU A 112 -19.73 -12.98 15.44
CA LEU A 112 -20.21 -14.29 15.90
C LEU A 112 -19.34 -14.85 17.03
N ALA A 113 -18.01 -14.68 16.94
CA ALA A 113 -17.10 -15.14 17.96
C ALA A 113 -17.27 -14.40 19.31
N VAL A 114 -17.86 -13.20 19.30
CA VAL A 114 -18.25 -12.46 20.52
C VAL A 114 -19.69 -12.77 20.93
N LEU A 115 -20.64 -12.74 20.00
CA LEU A 115 -22.07 -12.91 20.30
C LEU A 115 -22.41 -14.32 20.76
N VAL A 116 -21.83 -15.36 20.16
CA VAL A 116 -22.14 -16.75 20.53
C VAL A 116 -21.79 -17.03 21.99
N PRO A 117 -20.56 -16.72 22.47
CA PRO A 117 -20.26 -16.89 23.89
C PRO A 117 -21.08 -16.02 24.82
N VAL A 118 -21.39 -14.77 24.44
CA VAL A 118 -22.24 -13.89 25.25
C VAL A 118 -23.65 -14.46 25.36
N ALA A 119 -24.23 -14.96 24.27
CA ALA A 119 -25.54 -15.59 24.29
C ALA A 119 -25.56 -16.86 25.15
N VAL A 120 -24.50 -17.69 25.07
CA VAL A 120 -24.33 -18.86 25.94
C VAL A 120 -24.25 -18.43 27.41
N LEU A 121 -23.45 -17.40 27.72
CA LEU A 121 -23.30 -16.86 29.08
C LEU A 121 -24.63 -16.36 29.64
N VAL A 122 -25.37 -15.58 28.86
CA VAL A 122 -26.69 -15.04 29.24
C VAL A 122 -27.69 -16.19 29.44
N GLY A 123 -27.72 -17.17 28.53
CA GLY A 123 -28.59 -18.34 28.65
C GLY A 123 -28.30 -19.13 29.92
N LEU A 124 -27.02 -19.41 30.19
CA LEU A 124 -26.63 -20.11 31.41
C LEU A 124 -26.94 -19.31 32.68
N PHE A 125 -26.80 -17.98 32.65
CA PHE A 125 -27.15 -17.11 33.78
C PHE A 125 -28.65 -17.11 34.07
N VAL A 126 -29.48 -17.00 33.02
CA VAL A 126 -30.95 -17.07 33.14
C VAL A 126 -31.40 -18.42 33.68
N VAL A 127 -30.83 -19.52 33.15
CA VAL A 127 -31.15 -20.89 33.58
C VAL A 127 -30.69 -21.14 35.01
N GLY A 128 -29.44 -20.77 35.35
CA GLY A 128 -28.92 -20.89 36.71
C GLY A 128 -29.75 -20.10 37.70
N GLY A 129 -30.06 -18.84 37.39
CA GLY A 129 -30.92 -17.99 38.22
C GLY A 129 -32.31 -18.57 38.46
N TYR A 130 -32.94 -19.16 37.43
CA TYR A 130 -34.22 -19.86 37.59
C TYR A 130 -34.13 -21.01 38.60
N PHE A 131 -33.08 -21.85 38.51
CA PHE A 131 -32.92 -22.99 39.41
C PHE A 131 -32.58 -22.58 40.86
N LEU A 132 -31.89 -21.47 41.09
CA LEU A 132 -31.63 -20.95 42.44
C LEU A 132 -32.92 -20.72 43.25
N HIS A 133 -34.05 -20.47 42.59
CA HIS A 133 -35.34 -20.23 43.24
C HIS A 133 -36.18 -21.50 43.50
N THR A 134 -35.71 -22.71 43.11
CA THR A 134 -36.52 -23.94 43.11
C THR A 134 -36.26 -24.91 44.29
N GLY A 135 -35.99 -24.38 45.49
CA GLY A 135 -35.76 -25.17 46.70
C GLY A 135 -34.34 -25.77 46.77
N VAL A 136 -34.09 -26.62 47.78
CA VAL A 136 -32.73 -27.09 48.15
C VAL A 136 -32.01 -27.82 47.01
N ALA A 137 -32.73 -28.63 46.23
CA ALA A 137 -32.19 -29.31 45.06
C ALA A 137 -31.83 -28.32 43.92
N GLY A 138 -32.64 -27.27 43.74
CA GLY A 138 -32.39 -26.20 42.77
C GLY A 138 -31.15 -25.36 43.07
N TRP A 139 -30.83 -25.16 44.36
CA TRP A 139 -29.63 -24.42 44.77
C TRP A 139 -28.33 -25.11 44.37
N ILE A 140 -28.25 -26.45 44.52
CA ILE A 140 -27.07 -27.23 44.12
C ILE A 140 -26.86 -27.14 42.60
N ILE A 141 -27.95 -27.28 41.84
CA ILE A 141 -27.94 -27.14 40.38
C ILE A 141 -27.54 -25.71 39.99
N GLY A 142 -28.02 -24.71 40.71
CA GLY A 142 -27.72 -23.29 40.53
C GLY A 142 -26.25 -22.92 40.76
N VAL A 143 -25.64 -23.48 41.81
CA VAL A 143 -24.20 -23.29 42.09
C VAL A 143 -23.35 -24.02 41.06
N ALA A 144 -23.68 -25.27 40.72
CA ALA A 144 -22.96 -26.03 39.70
C ALA A 144 -23.03 -25.35 38.33
N THR A 145 -24.21 -24.87 37.92
CA THR A 145 -24.37 -24.13 36.67
C THR A 145 -23.59 -22.82 36.69
N SER A 146 -23.56 -22.09 37.81
CA SER A 146 -22.79 -20.85 37.98
C SER A 146 -21.27 -21.07 37.88
N VAL A 147 -20.75 -22.16 38.44
CA VAL A 147 -19.33 -22.55 38.28
C VAL A 147 -19.02 -22.89 36.82
N VAL A 148 -19.91 -23.60 36.13
CA VAL A 148 -19.79 -23.90 34.68
C VAL A 148 -19.84 -22.62 33.85
N VAL A 149 -20.75 -21.67 34.16
CA VAL A 149 -20.81 -20.37 33.50
C VAL A 149 -19.48 -19.65 33.64
N LEU A 150 -18.95 -19.56 34.87
CA LEU A 150 -17.73 -18.83 35.16
C LEU A 150 -16.52 -19.47 34.48
N THR A 151 -16.44 -20.81 34.46
CA THR A 151 -15.35 -21.54 33.78
C THR A 151 -15.44 -21.42 32.26
N VAL A 152 -16.63 -21.53 31.66
CA VAL A 152 -16.84 -21.32 30.23
C VAL A 152 -16.56 -19.87 29.85
N ALA A 153 -17.00 -18.90 30.65
CA ALA A 153 -16.71 -17.48 30.45
C ALA A 153 -15.20 -17.22 30.47
N LEU A 154 -14.50 -17.76 31.47
CA LEU A 154 -13.06 -17.63 31.61
C LEU A 154 -12.31 -18.34 30.48
N ALA A 155 -12.78 -19.52 30.05
CA ALA A 155 -12.21 -20.26 28.92
C ALA A 155 -12.39 -19.49 27.61
N VAL A 156 -13.59 -19.00 27.32
CA VAL A 156 -13.85 -18.13 26.16
C VAL A 156 -12.99 -16.88 26.24
N PHE A 157 -12.99 -16.18 27.36
CA PHE A 157 -12.21 -14.96 27.54
C PHE A 157 -10.70 -15.20 27.41
N ARG A 158 -10.21 -16.42 27.69
CA ARG A 158 -8.80 -16.80 27.52
C ARG A 158 -8.46 -17.39 26.15
N LEU A 159 -9.41 -18.04 25.48
CA LEU A 159 -9.21 -18.71 24.19
C LEU A 159 -9.53 -17.80 23.02
N LEU A 160 -10.53 -16.92 23.13
CA LEU A 160 -10.92 -16.00 22.07
C LEU A 160 -9.81 -15.02 21.71
N PRO A 161 -9.09 -14.38 22.67
CA PRO A 161 -7.91 -13.59 22.35
C PRO A 161 -6.79 -14.45 21.78
N ARG A 162 -6.57 -15.68 22.24
CA ARG A 162 -5.51 -16.57 21.73
C ARG A 162 -5.77 -17.06 20.29
N ALA A 163 -7.02 -17.33 19.95
CA ALA A 163 -7.43 -17.67 18.59
C ALA A 163 -7.33 -16.46 17.65
N LEU A 164 -7.66 -15.27 18.16
CA LEU A 164 -7.56 -14.01 17.42
C LEU A 164 -6.10 -13.54 17.30
N THR A 165 -5.23 -13.75 18.30
CA THR A 165 -3.82 -13.33 18.28
C THR A 165 -2.93 -14.23 17.44
N ARG A 166 -3.27 -15.52 17.29
CA ARG A 166 -2.65 -16.41 16.29
C ARG A 166 -3.07 -16.09 14.86
N SER A 167 -4.06 -15.21 14.66
CA SER A 167 -4.50 -14.82 13.32
C SER A 167 -3.56 -13.77 12.75
N PHE A 168 -3.27 -13.90 11.45
CA PHE A 168 -2.60 -12.91 10.60
C PHE A 168 -3.18 -11.48 10.75
N LEU A 169 -4.44 -11.36 11.19
CA LEU A 169 -5.07 -10.10 11.54
C LEU A 169 -4.23 -9.27 12.51
N THR A 170 -3.55 -9.87 13.49
CA THR A 170 -2.80 -9.06 14.46
C THR A 170 -1.56 -8.46 13.83
N THR A 171 -0.65 -9.23 13.24
CA THR A 171 0.64 -8.67 12.78
C THR A 171 0.47 -7.64 11.64
N GLY A 172 -0.29 -7.97 10.58
CA GLY A 172 -0.48 -7.04 9.45
C GLY A 172 -1.26 -5.78 9.83
N PHE A 173 -2.38 -5.94 10.54
CA PHE A 173 -3.21 -4.80 10.94
C PHE A 173 -2.53 -3.92 11.97
N VAL A 174 -1.82 -4.52 12.93
CA VAL A 174 -1.04 -3.79 13.94
C VAL A 174 0.00 -2.91 13.26
N ASN A 175 0.69 -3.42 12.24
CA ASN A 175 1.65 -2.61 11.49
C ASN A 175 0.99 -1.40 10.82
N VAL A 176 -0.18 -1.59 10.18
CA VAL A 176 -0.94 -0.49 9.56
C VAL A 176 -1.40 0.52 10.63
N ALA A 177 -1.99 0.05 11.71
CA ALA A 177 -2.48 0.91 12.79
C ALA A 177 -1.35 1.70 13.45
N ARG A 178 -0.20 1.05 13.67
CA ARG A 178 1.02 1.66 14.20
C ARG A 178 1.58 2.71 13.26
N TYR A 179 1.61 2.43 11.95
CA TYR A 179 2.03 3.41 10.96
C TYR A 179 1.14 4.67 11.00
N PHE A 180 -0.18 4.55 11.14
CA PHE A 180 -1.13 5.69 11.16
C PHE A 180 -1.43 6.25 12.55
N ASP A 181 -0.63 5.88 13.56
CA ASP A 181 -0.81 6.41 14.90
C ASP A 181 -0.42 7.90 15.00
N ILE A 182 -1.07 8.65 15.88
CA ILE A 182 -0.84 10.10 16.02
C ILE A 182 0.20 10.47 17.06
N ALA A 183 0.75 9.50 17.80
CA ALA A 183 1.81 9.81 18.76
C ALA A 183 2.99 10.52 18.07
N PRO A 184 3.65 11.48 18.74
CA PRO A 184 4.79 12.20 18.18
C PRO A 184 5.89 11.28 17.64
N GLU A 185 6.19 10.18 18.34
CA GLU A 185 7.15 9.15 17.89
C GLU A 185 6.74 8.53 16.54
N SER A 186 5.46 8.18 16.38
CA SER A 186 4.91 7.65 15.15
C SER A 186 4.96 8.68 14.01
N GLN A 187 4.79 9.97 14.32
CA GLN A 187 4.92 11.06 13.34
C GLN A 187 6.37 11.25 12.90
N ALA A 188 7.33 11.26 13.84
CA ALA A 188 8.76 11.37 13.56
C ALA A 188 9.24 10.19 12.71
N ALA A 189 8.85 8.96 13.07
CA ALA A 189 9.14 7.77 12.28
C ALA A 189 8.58 7.88 10.85
N ARG A 190 7.29 8.22 10.69
CA ARG A 190 6.69 8.42 9.34
C ARG A 190 7.44 9.45 8.52
N ARG A 191 7.86 10.57 9.13
CA ARG A 191 8.62 11.63 8.47
C ARG A 191 9.98 11.11 7.99
N ALA A 192 10.73 10.42 8.85
CA ALA A 192 12.03 9.85 8.50
C ALA A 192 11.92 8.83 7.36
N ILE A 193 10.92 7.95 7.42
CA ILE A 193 10.63 6.93 6.39
C ILE A 193 10.31 7.58 5.04
N ARG A 194 9.47 8.62 5.02
CA ARG A 194 9.15 9.32 3.77
C ARG A 194 10.37 10.08 3.24
N GLY A 195 11.12 10.74 4.13
CA GLY A 195 12.34 11.48 3.77
C GLY A 195 13.38 10.60 3.09
N GLY A 196 13.68 9.43 3.68
CA GLY A 196 14.66 8.50 3.11
C GLY A 196 14.25 7.97 1.72
N LEU A 197 12.96 7.71 1.49
CA LEU A 197 12.50 7.30 0.15
C LEU A 197 12.57 8.45 -0.87
N VAL A 198 12.21 9.67 -0.46
CA VAL A 198 12.34 10.87 -1.31
C VAL A 198 13.80 11.07 -1.72
N ASP A 199 14.75 10.90 -0.79
CA ASP A 199 16.18 11.04 -1.06
C ASP A 199 16.68 9.96 -2.02
N LEU A 200 16.31 8.69 -1.81
CA LEU A 200 16.61 7.61 -2.75
C LEU A 200 16.08 7.91 -4.16
N LEU A 201 14.80 8.26 -4.28
CA LEU A 201 14.17 8.56 -5.57
C LEU A 201 14.82 9.76 -6.25
N TYR A 202 15.16 10.80 -5.49
CA TYR A 202 15.87 11.96 -6.01
C TYR A 202 17.23 11.58 -6.60
N THR A 203 18.03 10.76 -5.91
CA THR A 203 19.33 10.32 -6.44
C THR A 203 19.16 9.47 -7.70
N LEU A 204 18.14 8.60 -7.75
CA LEU A 204 17.88 7.78 -8.93
C LEU A 204 17.47 8.62 -10.15
N GLN A 205 16.79 9.75 -9.95
CA GLN A 205 16.45 10.67 -11.03
C GLN A 205 17.67 11.40 -11.61
N GLN A 206 18.69 11.66 -10.80
CA GLN A 206 19.96 12.26 -11.24
C GLN A 206 20.94 11.24 -11.86
N GLY A 207 20.70 9.95 -11.63
CA GLY A 207 21.61 8.89 -12.02
C GLY A 207 21.57 8.54 -13.52
N ARG A 208 21.95 7.30 -13.82
CA ARG A 208 22.10 6.73 -15.17
C ARG A 208 20.83 6.11 -15.76
N TYR A 209 19.69 6.24 -15.08
CA TYR A 209 18.46 5.53 -15.45
C TYR A 209 17.65 6.32 -16.47
N ALA A 210 17.14 5.66 -17.51
CA ALA A 210 16.17 6.25 -18.42
C ALA A 210 14.78 6.34 -17.78
N ARG A 211 14.47 5.36 -16.93
CA ARG A 211 13.15 5.11 -16.34
C ARG A 211 13.29 4.66 -14.89
N VAL A 212 12.42 5.15 -14.03
CA VAL A 212 12.26 4.69 -12.65
C VAL A 212 10.83 4.17 -12.47
N VAL A 213 10.69 2.97 -11.90
CA VAL A 213 9.41 2.37 -11.54
C VAL A 213 9.36 2.16 -10.04
N VAL A 214 8.30 2.61 -9.37
CA VAL A 214 8.14 2.46 -7.93
C VAL A 214 7.06 1.41 -7.65
N VAL A 215 7.41 0.37 -6.91
CA VAL A 215 6.49 -0.72 -6.54
C VAL A 215 6.28 -0.72 -5.04
N GLY A 216 5.07 -0.42 -4.59
CA GLY A 216 4.70 -0.41 -3.18
C GLY A 216 3.89 -1.65 -2.79
N HIS A 217 4.43 -2.49 -1.91
CA HIS A 217 3.69 -3.63 -1.33
C HIS A 217 3.21 -3.32 0.08
N GLY A 218 1.96 -3.65 0.38
CA GLY A 218 1.36 -3.40 1.70
C GLY A 218 1.45 -1.91 2.06
N LEU A 219 2.00 -1.59 3.24
CA LEU A 219 2.25 -0.20 3.68
C LEU A 219 3.20 0.58 2.77
N GLY A 220 4.08 -0.11 2.03
CA GLY A 220 4.95 0.52 1.06
C GLY A 220 4.20 1.28 -0.03
N GLY A 221 2.95 0.90 -0.31
CA GLY A 221 2.05 1.68 -1.18
C GLY A 221 1.82 3.11 -0.68
N TYR A 222 1.46 3.29 0.59
CA TYR A 222 1.28 4.65 1.16
C TYR A 222 2.58 5.44 1.19
N ILE A 223 3.68 4.78 1.61
CA ILE A 223 4.99 5.43 1.72
C ILE A 223 5.46 5.92 0.35
N ALA A 224 5.34 5.07 -0.69
CA ALA A 224 5.66 5.42 -2.06
C ALA A 224 4.75 6.53 -2.59
N TYR A 225 3.44 6.42 -2.40
CA TYR A 225 2.47 7.44 -2.81
C TYR A 225 2.82 8.82 -2.21
N ASP A 226 3.11 8.89 -0.90
CA ASP A 226 3.47 10.13 -0.22
C ASP A 226 4.83 10.67 -0.67
N ALA A 227 5.81 9.78 -0.91
CA ALA A 227 7.13 10.17 -1.41
C ALA A 227 7.05 10.72 -2.85
N LEU A 228 6.21 10.14 -3.71
CA LEU A 228 6.01 10.61 -5.08
C LEU A 228 5.38 12.00 -5.12
N THR A 229 4.33 12.24 -4.32
CA THR A 229 3.68 13.55 -4.25
C THR A 229 4.64 14.61 -3.68
N THR A 230 5.41 14.27 -2.64
CA THR A 230 6.43 15.15 -2.06
C THR A 230 7.53 15.48 -3.06
N LEU A 231 8.11 14.47 -3.70
CA LEU A 231 9.19 14.66 -4.66
C LEU A 231 8.75 15.49 -5.87
N TRP A 232 7.53 15.25 -6.36
CA TRP A 232 6.97 16.02 -7.46
C TRP A 232 6.80 17.50 -7.10
N ALA A 233 6.36 17.80 -5.88
CA ALA A 233 6.30 19.18 -5.38
C ALA A 233 7.67 19.88 -5.40
N GLU A 234 8.78 19.14 -5.31
CA GLU A 234 10.14 19.67 -5.43
C GLU A 234 10.63 19.80 -6.88
N THR A 235 10.09 18.98 -7.82
CA THR A 235 10.68 18.84 -9.16
C THR A 235 9.81 19.33 -10.33
N HIS A 236 8.52 19.57 -10.12
CA HIS A 236 7.57 19.88 -11.21
C HIS A 236 7.88 21.19 -11.97
N GLU A 237 8.50 22.17 -11.32
CA GLU A 237 8.89 23.44 -11.95
C GLU A 237 10.26 23.37 -12.67
N LEU A 238 11.12 22.40 -12.35
CA LEU A 238 12.46 22.28 -12.94
C LEU A 238 12.37 21.97 -14.44
N ARG A 239 13.06 22.75 -15.29
CA ARG A 239 13.14 22.56 -16.75
C ARG A 239 14.47 23.10 -17.29
N ALA A 240 14.83 22.71 -18.51
CA ALA A 240 16.04 23.20 -19.17
C ALA A 240 15.89 24.62 -19.74
N ALA A 241 14.66 25.03 -20.09
CA ALA A 241 14.37 26.38 -20.59
C ALA A 241 12.95 26.82 -20.18
N PRO A 242 12.68 28.13 -20.07
CA PRO A 242 11.33 28.65 -19.90
C PRO A 242 10.45 28.22 -21.09
N GLY A 243 9.34 27.53 -20.79
CA GLY A 243 8.42 27.00 -21.79
C GLY A 243 6.96 27.23 -21.38
N PRO A 244 5.98 26.86 -22.23
CA PRO A 244 4.57 27.00 -21.91
C PRO A 244 4.22 26.29 -20.60
N ASP A 245 3.33 26.91 -19.84
CA ASP A 245 3.01 26.48 -18.50
C ASP A 245 2.39 25.08 -18.52
N LEU A 246 2.77 24.19 -17.58
CA LEU A 246 2.31 22.78 -17.55
C LEU A 246 0.78 22.70 -17.50
N ARG A 247 0.20 23.76 -16.91
CA ARG A 247 -1.23 24.03 -16.75
C ARG A 247 -1.98 24.05 -18.09
N SER A 248 -1.34 24.50 -19.18
CA SER A 248 -1.96 24.60 -20.50
C SER A 248 -2.08 23.26 -21.25
N SER A 249 -1.29 22.25 -20.86
CA SER A 249 -1.22 20.95 -21.55
C SER A 249 -2.08 19.86 -20.92
N THR A 250 -2.77 20.16 -19.81
CA THR A 250 -3.52 19.19 -19.00
C THR A 250 -5.00 19.57 -18.94
N GLU A 251 -5.61 20.02 -20.05
CA GLU A 251 -7.05 20.28 -20.03
C GLU A 251 -7.83 18.99 -19.71
N PRO A 252 -8.94 19.07 -18.94
CA PRO A 252 -9.71 17.91 -18.54
C PRO A 252 -10.40 17.32 -19.78
N GLN A 253 -9.79 16.30 -20.36
CA GLN A 253 -10.46 15.49 -21.37
C GLN A 253 -11.35 14.46 -20.67
N ASP A 254 -12.51 14.21 -21.28
CA ASP A 254 -13.50 13.23 -20.84
C ASP A 254 -12.77 11.94 -20.44
N HIS A 255 -12.98 11.48 -19.21
CA HIS A 255 -12.20 10.38 -18.65
C HIS A 255 -12.57 9.09 -19.37
N GLY A 256 -11.77 8.76 -20.40
CA GLY A 256 -11.82 7.48 -21.09
C GLY A 256 -11.46 6.32 -20.16
N SER A 257 -11.14 5.17 -20.74
CA SER A 257 -10.70 4.02 -19.94
C SER A 257 -9.41 4.35 -19.16
N ALA A 258 -9.11 3.60 -18.10
CA ALA A 258 -7.84 3.74 -17.38
C ALA A 258 -6.61 3.59 -18.32
N GLU A 259 -6.75 2.82 -19.40
CA GLU A 259 -5.69 2.65 -20.41
C GLU A 259 -5.47 3.93 -21.23
N ASP A 260 -6.55 4.62 -21.62
CA ASP A 260 -6.47 5.91 -22.32
C ASP A 260 -5.79 6.97 -21.43
N CYS A 261 -6.18 7.00 -20.15
CA CYS A 261 -5.56 7.89 -19.16
C CYS A 261 -4.05 7.60 -19.02
N GLN A 262 -3.66 6.32 -18.93
CA GLN A 262 -2.25 5.93 -18.85
C GLN A 262 -1.45 6.28 -20.12
N GLN A 263 -2.06 6.20 -21.30
CA GLN A 263 -1.42 6.61 -22.55
C GLN A 263 -1.19 8.12 -22.59
N GLN A 264 -2.18 8.91 -22.15
CA GLN A 264 -2.04 10.37 -22.02
C GLN A 264 -0.97 10.76 -21.00
N GLN A 265 -0.97 10.13 -19.82
CA GLN A 265 0.06 10.36 -18.79
C GLN A 265 1.47 10.12 -19.35
N PHE A 266 1.66 9.04 -20.11
CA PHE A 266 2.95 8.73 -20.73
C PHE A 266 3.34 9.75 -21.81
N ALA A 267 2.40 10.22 -22.63
CA ALA A 267 2.65 11.26 -23.62
C ALA A 267 3.03 12.60 -22.97
N ILE A 268 2.35 12.98 -21.89
CA ILE A 268 2.69 14.18 -21.10
C ILE A 268 4.09 14.02 -20.50
N TRP A 269 4.39 12.87 -19.89
CA TRP A 269 5.73 12.56 -19.37
C TRP A 269 6.82 12.73 -20.41
N GLN A 270 6.62 12.21 -21.64
CA GLN A 270 7.58 12.39 -22.74
C GLN A 270 7.80 13.86 -23.10
N ASN A 271 6.73 14.65 -23.16
CA ASN A 271 6.81 16.09 -23.42
C ASN A 271 7.57 16.82 -22.31
N LEU A 272 7.39 16.43 -21.04
CA LEU A 272 8.14 16.99 -19.92
C LEU A 272 9.62 16.66 -19.97
N ARG A 273 9.97 15.41 -20.30
CA ARG A 273 11.37 15.02 -20.48
C ARG A 273 12.03 15.80 -21.62
N LYS A 274 11.34 16.03 -22.74
CA LYS A 274 11.84 16.89 -23.83
C LYS A 274 12.09 18.33 -23.42
N GLN A 275 11.34 18.86 -22.45
CA GLN A 275 11.56 20.18 -21.86
C GLN A 275 12.70 20.20 -20.81
N GLY A 276 13.33 19.06 -20.53
CA GLY A 276 14.41 18.92 -19.54
C GLY A 276 13.94 18.79 -18.09
N ASN A 277 12.66 18.49 -17.83
CA ASN A 277 12.20 18.25 -16.46
C ASN A 277 12.81 16.94 -15.92
N PRO A 278 13.39 16.89 -14.71
CA PRO A 278 14.14 15.73 -14.20
C PRO A 278 13.29 14.50 -13.85
N TRP A 279 11.96 14.58 -13.90
CA TRP A 279 11.06 13.50 -13.47
C TRP A 279 11.15 12.25 -14.35
N ARG A 280 11.93 11.25 -13.91
CA ARG A 280 12.11 9.97 -14.63
C ARG A 280 11.19 8.85 -14.19
N ILE A 281 10.29 9.12 -13.24
CA ILE A 281 9.37 8.11 -12.70
C ILE A 281 8.18 7.98 -13.66
N THR A 282 8.00 6.79 -14.24
CA THR A 282 6.93 6.55 -15.22
C THR A 282 5.76 5.79 -14.64
N ASP A 283 6.02 4.93 -13.65
CA ASP A 283 5.03 3.99 -13.12
C ASP A 283 5.09 3.90 -11.60
N PHE A 284 3.91 3.91 -11.01
CA PHE A 284 3.64 3.57 -9.64
C PHE A 284 2.75 2.32 -9.60
N VAL A 285 3.28 1.23 -9.04
CA VAL A 285 2.57 -0.05 -8.95
C VAL A 285 2.29 -0.38 -7.49
N THR A 286 1.03 -0.48 -7.12
CA THR A 286 0.63 -0.90 -5.78
C THR A 286 0.27 -2.38 -5.77
N VAL A 287 0.76 -3.13 -4.78
CA VAL A 287 0.50 -4.57 -4.64
C VAL A 287 -0.07 -4.86 -3.25
N GLY A 288 -1.30 -5.37 -3.19
CA GLY A 288 -1.95 -5.79 -1.94
C GLY A 288 -1.97 -4.70 -0.87
N THR A 289 -2.16 -3.44 -1.25
CA THR A 289 -1.97 -2.31 -0.33
C THR A 289 -3.22 -2.01 0.52
N PRO A 290 -3.08 -1.61 1.81
CA PRO A 290 -4.20 -1.14 2.62
C PRO A 290 -4.69 0.27 2.20
N MET A 291 -4.23 0.82 1.08
CA MET A 291 -4.82 2.02 0.46
C MET A 291 -6.30 1.84 0.12
N ALA A 292 -6.76 0.62 -0.13
CA ALA A 292 -8.18 0.30 -0.29
C ALA A 292 -9.03 0.61 0.96
N LEU A 293 -8.38 0.87 2.11
CA LEU A 293 -8.99 1.21 3.39
C LEU A 293 -8.58 2.63 3.84
N ALA A 294 -8.15 3.50 2.92
CA ALA A 294 -7.64 4.83 3.24
C ALA A 294 -8.69 5.72 3.92
N ASP A 295 -9.95 5.60 3.55
CA ASP A 295 -11.07 6.27 4.20
C ASP A 295 -11.29 5.86 5.67
N VAL A 296 -10.73 4.74 6.11
CA VAL A 296 -10.72 4.31 7.52
C VAL A 296 -9.43 4.74 8.24
N PHE A 297 -8.27 4.52 7.62
CA PHE A 297 -6.96 4.75 8.26
C PHE A 297 -6.46 6.19 8.15
N VAL A 298 -6.65 6.83 7.00
CA VAL A 298 -6.31 8.24 6.73
C VAL A 298 -7.52 9.13 7.03
N GLY A 299 -8.70 8.72 6.54
CA GLY A 299 -9.99 9.37 6.79
C GLY A 299 -10.31 9.53 8.28
N ARG A 300 -9.90 8.53 9.08
CA ARG A 300 -10.08 8.43 10.54
C ARG A 300 -11.45 8.92 11.03
N PRO A 301 -12.56 8.40 10.48
CA PRO A 301 -13.89 8.78 10.93
C PRO A 301 -14.04 8.54 12.44
N PRO A 302 -14.89 9.32 13.14
CA PRO A 302 -15.15 9.10 14.57
C PRO A 302 -15.60 7.66 14.84
N LEU A 303 -15.15 7.08 15.95
CA LEU A 303 -15.30 5.63 16.24
C LEU A 303 -16.73 5.11 16.08
N ILE A 304 -17.71 5.86 16.59
CA ILE A 304 -19.13 5.47 16.59
C ILE A 304 -19.88 5.92 15.32
N SER A 305 -19.25 6.71 14.44
CA SER A 305 -19.93 7.23 13.24
C SER A 305 -20.37 6.12 12.29
N GLY A 306 -19.65 4.99 12.26
CA GLY A 306 -20.01 3.82 11.47
C GLY A 306 -21.29 3.11 11.93
N LEU A 307 -21.78 3.40 13.14
CA LEU A 307 -23.06 2.92 13.67
C LEU A 307 -24.25 3.81 13.28
N GLY A 308 -23.98 4.97 12.68
CA GLY A 308 -25.00 5.91 12.20
C GLY A 308 -25.84 5.36 11.03
N ARG A 309 -26.83 6.15 10.58
CA ARG A 309 -27.61 5.82 9.37
C ARG A 309 -26.86 6.10 8.07
N ILE A 310 -25.94 7.07 8.10
CA ILE A 310 -25.17 7.55 6.95
C ILE A 310 -23.70 7.23 7.20
N ASP A 311 -23.03 6.65 6.21
CA ASP A 311 -21.58 6.43 6.24
C ASP A 311 -20.85 7.68 5.76
N ARG A 312 -20.15 8.35 6.68
CA ARG A 312 -19.42 9.60 6.38
C ARG A 312 -17.98 9.37 5.91
N ARG A 313 -17.50 8.12 5.84
CA ARG A 313 -16.08 7.82 5.57
C ARG A 313 -15.62 8.38 4.21
N HIS A 314 -16.38 8.13 3.16
CA HIS A 314 -16.06 8.60 1.81
C HIS A 314 -16.12 10.12 1.75
N ALA A 315 -17.19 10.74 2.27
CA ALA A 315 -17.29 12.21 2.31
C ALA A 315 -16.13 12.89 3.07
N LEU A 316 -15.61 12.28 4.14
CA LEU A 316 -14.42 12.78 4.83
C LEU A 316 -13.16 12.64 3.98
N PHE A 317 -13.01 11.52 3.27
CA PHE A 317 -11.89 11.28 2.37
C PHE A 317 -11.94 12.21 1.14
N ASP A 318 -13.12 12.35 0.52
CA ASP A 318 -13.39 13.28 -0.57
C ASP A 318 -13.06 14.71 -0.16
N SER A 319 -13.39 15.11 1.07
CA SER A 319 -13.01 16.43 1.59
C SER A 319 -11.49 16.63 1.63
N MET A 320 -10.69 15.59 1.84
CA MET A 320 -9.23 15.68 1.79
C MET A 320 -8.72 15.88 0.36
N ILE A 321 -9.35 15.23 -0.61
CA ILE A 321 -9.06 15.43 -2.03
C ILE A 321 -9.34 16.88 -2.44
N HIS A 322 -10.54 17.39 -2.12
CA HIS A 322 -10.91 18.78 -2.46
C HIS A 322 -10.00 19.83 -1.78
N ARG A 323 -9.35 19.46 -0.67
CA ARG A 323 -8.39 20.32 0.05
C ARG A 323 -6.95 20.17 -0.45
N GLY A 324 -6.69 19.32 -1.46
CA GLY A 324 -5.35 19.04 -1.98
C GLY A 324 -4.44 18.27 -1.00
N VAL A 325 -5.03 17.59 -0.01
CA VAL A 325 -4.28 16.75 0.95
C VAL A 325 -4.01 15.37 0.35
N VAL A 326 -4.89 14.91 -0.54
CA VAL A 326 -4.79 13.61 -1.23
C VAL A 326 -4.92 13.87 -2.73
N SER A 327 -3.91 13.46 -3.48
CA SER A 327 -3.87 13.46 -4.94
C SER A 327 -4.63 12.27 -5.53
N CYS A 328 -5.40 12.54 -6.58
CA CYS A 328 -6.11 11.52 -7.35
C CYS A 328 -5.41 11.21 -8.69
N CYS A 329 -5.83 10.11 -9.31
CA CYS A 329 -5.42 9.67 -10.63
C CYS A 329 -6.68 9.41 -11.50
N PRO A 330 -6.93 10.22 -12.55
CA PRO A 330 -6.23 11.45 -12.87
C PRO A 330 -6.49 12.55 -11.82
N PRO A 331 -5.64 13.59 -11.76
CA PRO A 331 -5.89 14.74 -10.91
C PRO A 331 -7.18 15.48 -11.36
N PRO A 332 -7.99 16.00 -10.43
CA PRO A 332 -9.19 16.76 -10.76
C PRO A 332 -8.86 18.07 -11.49
N ALA A 333 -9.82 18.56 -12.27
CA ALA A 333 -9.68 19.79 -13.06
C ALA A 333 -9.28 21.03 -12.22
N SER A 334 -9.67 21.08 -10.95
CA SER A 334 -9.31 22.16 -10.03
C SER A 334 -7.86 22.10 -9.54
N GLU A 335 -7.21 20.92 -9.62
CA GLU A 335 -5.79 20.73 -9.34
C GLU A 335 -4.91 20.95 -10.59
N LEU A 336 -5.46 21.57 -11.66
CA LEU A 336 -4.70 22.05 -12.82
C LEU A 336 -3.68 23.14 -12.42
N GLY A 337 -2.56 22.66 -11.91
CA GLY A 337 -1.45 23.46 -11.44
C GLY A 337 -0.10 22.77 -11.60
N GLY A 338 -0.02 21.63 -12.28
CA GLY A 338 1.22 20.84 -12.32
C GLY A 338 1.63 20.30 -10.95
N LEU A 339 0.71 20.17 -9.99
CA LEU A 339 1.02 19.81 -8.59
C LEU A 339 0.82 18.34 -8.24
N SER A 340 0.16 17.53 -9.09
CA SER A 340 -0.01 16.09 -8.87
C SER A 340 0.90 15.28 -9.77
N SER A 341 1.71 14.41 -9.16
CA SER A 341 2.57 13.45 -9.88
C SER A 341 1.78 12.47 -10.74
N PHE A 342 0.51 12.22 -10.40
CA PHE A 342 -0.39 11.30 -11.13
C PHE A 342 -1.00 11.92 -12.39
N GLY A 343 -0.65 13.15 -12.75
CA GLY A 343 -0.87 13.66 -14.12
C GLY A 343 0.15 13.10 -15.13
N VAL A 344 1.30 12.62 -14.65
CA VAL A 344 2.45 12.22 -15.49
C VAL A 344 3.03 10.86 -15.12
N THR A 345 2.48 10.22 -14.08
CA THR A 345 2.90 8.92 -13.57
C THR A 345 1.73 7.96 -13.68
N ARG A 346 1.92 6.84 -14.38
CA ARG A 346 0.90 5.80 -14.51
C ARG A 346 0.74 5.05 -13.21
N TRP A 347 -0.50 4.87 -12.75
CA TRP A 347 -0.79 4.11 -11.54
C TRP A 347 -1.49 2.80 -11.89
N THR A 348 -0.88 1.67 -11.49
CA THR A 348 -1.50 0.34 -11.57
C THR A 348 -1.64 -0.29 -10.18
N ASN A 349 -2.78 -0.91 -9.89
CA ASN A 349 -3.03 -1.62 -8.63
C ASN A 349 -3.27 -3.12 -8.88
N ILE A 350 -2.61 -3.97 -8.08
CA ILE A 350 -2.68 -5.43 -8.18
C ILE A 350 -3.04 -6.00 -6.81
N TRP A 351 -4.06 -6.85 -6.71
CA TRP A 351 -4.42 -7.46 -5.43
C TRP A 351 -5.05 -8.85 -5.56
N PHE A 352 -5.05 -9.60 -4.45
CA PHE A 352 -5.79 -10.85 -4.31
C PHE A 352 -7.22 -10.56 -3.83
N PRO A 353 -8.26 -10.74 -4.68
CA PRO A 353 -9.61 -10.32 -4.33
C PRO A 353 -10.24 -11.21 -3.25
N VAL A 354 -10.93 -10.57 -2.31
CA VAL A 354 -11.82 -11.23 -1.33
C VAL A 354 -13.26 -11.06 -1.78
N ARG A 355 -13.97 -12.18 -1.98
CA ARG A 355 -15.42 -12.13 -2.26
C ARG A 355 -16.15 -11.60 -1.02
N ARG A 356 -17.10 -10.69 -1.21
CA ARG A 356 -17.92 -10.12 -0.14
C ARG A 356 -18.51 -11.20 0.77
N GLY A 357 -18.22 -11.13 2.07
CA GLY A 357 -18.68 -12.09 3.07
C GLY A 357 -17.82 -13.36 3.21
N SER A 358 -16.82 -13.55 2.36
CA SER A 358 -15.76 -14.55 2.52
C SER A 358 -14.67 -14.04 3.47
N ILE A 359 -13.86 -14.96 3.99
CA ILE A 359 -12.60 -14.66 4.67
C ILE A 359 -11.37 -15.08 3.84
N ARG A 360 -11.58 -15.67 2.65
CA ARG A 360 -10.52 -16.17 1.77
C ARG A 360 -9.97 -15.06 0.88
N GLY A 361 -8.66 -14.82 0.94
CA GLY A 361 -7.98 -13.78 0.17
C GLY A 361 -7.12 -12.85 1.04
N ASP A 362 -6.68 -11.75 0.44
CA ASP A 362 -5.99 -10.65 1.12
C ASP A 362 -7.01 -9.68 1.73
N TRP A 363 -6.95 -9.49 3.05
CA TRP A 363 -7.88 -8.61 3.76
C TRP A 363 -7.54 -7.12 3.67
N PHE A 364 -6.33 -6.79 3.23
CA PHE A 364 -5.83 -5.42 3.16
C PHE A 364 -5.91 -4.86 1.75
N GLY A 365 -5.51 -5.66 0.75
CA GLY A 365 -5.63 -5.30 -0.66
C GLY A 365 -7.08 -5.20 -1.13
N GLY A 366 -7.32 -4.30 -2.08
CA GLY A 366 -8.63 -4.06 -2.70
C GLY A 366 -8.50 -3.05 -3.84
N GLU A 367 -9.64 -2.69 -4.42
CA GLU A 367 -9.75 -1.65 -5.45
C GLU A 367 -9.38 -0.28 -4.85
N LEU A 368 -8.64 0.53 -5.61
CA LEU A 368 -8.24 1.89 -5.21
C LEU A 368 -9.03 2.96 -5.96
N ALA A 369 -9.49 2.67 -7.18
CA ALA A 369 -10.22 3.60 -8.02
C ALA A 369 -11.42 4.30 -7.33
N PRO A 370 -12.21 3.63 -6.45
CA PRO A 370 -13.30 4.30 -5.72
C PRO A 370 -12.85 5.41 -4.77
N LEU A 371 -11.59 5.41 -4.32
CA LEU A 371 -11.04 6.42 -3.42
C LEU A 371 -10.09 7.38 -4.13
N PHE A 372 -9.26 6.87 -5.04
CA PHE A 372 -8.16 7.63 -5.64
C PHE A 372 -8.40 8.00 -7.11
N GLY A 373 -9.50 7.57 -7.71
CA GLY A 373 -9.92 8.00 -9.06
C GLY A 373 -9.79 6.93 -10.15
N PRO A 374 -10.49 7.14 -11.29
CA PRO A 374 -10.66 6.13 -12.34
C PRO A 374 -9.44 5.90 -13.24
N GLY A 375 -8.38 6.72 -13.14
CA GLY A 375 -7.15 6.59 -13.91
C GLY A 375 -6.22 5.47 -13.42
N ILE A 376 -6.56 4.84 -12.30
CA ILE A 376 -5.83 3.69 -11.77
C ILE A 376 -6.22 2.45 -12.57
N ARG A 377 -5.23 1.76 -13.15
CA ARG A 377 -5.43 0.46 -13.77
C ARG A 377 -5.54 -0.61 -12.70
N GLU A 378 -6.74 -1.15 -12.53
CA GLU A 378 -7.06 -2.17 -11.52
C GLU A 378 -6.89 -3.59 -12.08
N ILE A 379 -6.10 -4.43 -11.39
CA ILE A 379 -5.85 -5.82 -11.74
C ILE A 379 -6.18 -6.74 -10.56
N ALA A 380 -7.37 -7.34 -10.61
CA ALA A 380 -7.78 -8.38 -9.69
C ALA A 380 -7.18 -9.74 -10.10
N VAL A 381 -6.23 -10.24 -9.32
CA VAL A 381 -5.48 -11.46 -9.67
C VAL A 381 -6.40 -12.70 -9.63
N SER A 382 -6.47 -13.41 -10.76
CA SER A 382 -7.35 -14.57 -10.93
C SER A 382 -6.65 -15.90 -10.61
N GLY A 383 -5.34 -16.00 -10.89
CA GLY A 383 -4.44 -17.15 -10.71
C GLY A 383 -3.96 -17.39 -9.29
N ASN A 384 -2.76 -17.96 -9.11
CA ASN A 384 -2.10 -18.35 -7.85
C ASN A 384 -3.01 -19.11 -6.87
N ARG A 385 -3.89 -19.98 -7.40
CA ARG A 385 -4.75 -20.84 -6.59
C ARG A 385 -4.03 -22.16 -6.26
N PRO A 386 -4.29 -22.74 -5.07
CA PRO A 386 -5.20 -22.28 -4.02
C PRO A 386 -4.60 -21.22 -3.07
N GLU A 387 -3.32 -20.89 -3.20
CA GLU A 387 -2.55 -20.19 -2.16
C GLU A 387 -3.05 -18.77 -1.91
N ARG A 388 -3.49 -18.05 -2.95
CA ARG A 388 -4.09 -16.72 -2.82
C ARG A 388 -5.42 -16.71 -2.07
N LEU A 389 -6.08 -17.86 -1.91
CA LEU A 389 -7.34 -17.97 -1.17
C LEU A 389 -7.13 -18.21 0.33
N THR A 390 -5.88 -18.28 0.79
CA THR A 390 -5.58 -18.53 2.20
C THR A 390 -5.92 -17.29 3.03
N PRO A 391 -6.87 -17.38 3.98
CA PRO A 391 -7.36 -16.23 4.75
C PRO A 391 -6.26 -15.40 5.40
N GLY A 392 -6.12 -14.13 4.99
CA GLY A 392 -5.12 -13.20 5.50
C GLY A 392 -3.71 -13.48 4.99
N VAL A 393 -3.22 -14.72 5.14
CA VAL A 393 -1.85 -15.13 4.78
C VAL A 393 -1.54 -14.85 3.30
N ALA A 394 -2.55 -14.86 2.42
CA ALA A 394 -2.41 -14.48 1.01
C ALA A 394 -1.66 -13.15 0.82
N HIS A 395 -1.83 -12.19 1.73
CA HIS A 395 -1.13 -10.90 1.69
C HIS A 395 0.41 -11.03 1.68
N THR A 396 0.97 -12.11 2.25
CA THR A 396 2.41 -12.36 2.31
C THR A 396 2.94 -13.22 1.17
N ARG A 397 2.07 -13.59 0.22
CA ARG A 397 2.34 -14.61 -0.81
C ARG A 397 2.43 -14.05 -2.23
N TYR A 398 2.29 -12.74 -2.42
CA TYR A 398 2.35 -12.11 -3.76
C TYR A 398 3.61 -12.50 -4.56
N PHE A 399 4.76 -12.60 -3.89
CA PHE A 399 6.05 -12.84 -4.53
C PHE A 399 6.61 -14.26 -4.30
N LYS A 400 5.86 -15.15 -3.63
CA LYS A 400 6.38 -16.46 -3.21
C LYS A 400 6.42 -17.53 -4.31
N TYR A 401 5.64 -17.35 -5.37
CA TYR A 401 5.45 -18.35 -6.43
C TYR A 401 5.85 -17.74 -7.78
N SER A 402 7.09 -17.29 -7.86
CA SER A 402 7.66 -16.55 -9.00
C SER A 402 7.81 -17.41 -10.27
N GLU A 403 7.85 -18.73 -10.10
CA GLU A 403 7.83 -19.73 -11.15
C GLU A 403 6.46 -19.88 -11.83
N ARG A 404 5.38 -19.41 -11.20
CA ARG A 404 4.03 -19.47 -11.76
C ARG A 404 3.74 -18.19 -12.56
N ASP A 405 3.84 -18.32 -13.87
CA ASP A 405 3.70 -17.22 -14.84
C ASP A 405 2.57 -17.47 -15.86
N SER A 406 1.54 -18.23 -15.47
CA SER A 406 0.38 -18.44 -16.34
C SER A 406 -0.51 -17.19 -16.38
N ASP A 407 -1.35 -17.08 -17.41
CA ASP A 407 -2.31 -15.98 -17.48
C ASP A 407 -3.16 -15.92 -16.20
N GLY A 408 -3.22 -14.72 -15.60
CA GLY A 408 -3.87 -14.47 -14.33
C GLY A 408 -3.00 -14.60 -13.07
N ASP A 409 -1.76 -15.10 -13.16
CA ASP A 409 -0.83 -15.15 -12.03
C ASP A 409 -0.20 -13.77 -11.73
N VAL A 410 0.27 -13.56 -10.49
CA VAL A 410 0.92 -12.31 -10.07
C VAL A 410 2.18 -12.02 -10.88
N ALA A 411 3.02 -13.04 -11.12
CA ALA A 411 4.25 -12.86 -11.90
C ALA A 411 3.92 -12.39 -13.32
N PHE A 412 2.90 -13.00 -13.95
CA PHE A 412 2.43 -12.62 -15.28
C PHE A 412 1.99 -11.16 -15.33
N HIS A 413 1.16 -10.74 -14.38
CA HIS A 413 0.70 -9.36 -14.30
C HIS A 413 1.84 -8.37 -14.03
N LEU A 414 2.74 -8.67 -13.09
CA LEU A 414 3.86 -7.78 -12.78
C LEU A 414 4.85 -7.65 -13.93
N ARG A 415 5.23 -8.75 -14.59
CA ARG A 415 6.12 -8.72 -15.76
C ARG A 415 5.52 -7.89 -16.89
N ARG A 416 4.22 -8.03 -17.14
CA ARG A 416 3.49 -7.26 -18.16
C ARG A 416 3.34 -5.78 -17.81
N VAL A 417 3.05 -5.45 -16.54
CA VAL A 417 2.88 -4.06 -16.09
C VAL A 417 4.21 -3.32 -16.06
N LEU A 418 5.25 -3.94 -15.52
CA LEU A 418 6.58 -3.33 -15.46
C LEU A 418 7.20 -3.22 -16.86
N ALA A 419 6.96 -4.21 -17.73
CA ALA A 419 7.41 -4.24 -19.11
C ALA A 419 8.90 -3.88 -19.22
N LEU A 420 9.74 -4.52 -18.40
CA LEU A 420 11.14 -4.11 -18.19
C LEU A 420 12.00 -4.20 -19.47
N GLY A 421 11.67 -5.08 -20.40
CA GLY A 421 12.32 -5.17 -21.71
C GLY A 421 11.77 -4.21 -22.77
N ASN A 422 10.70 -3.45 -22.47
CA ASN A 422 10.14 -2.50 -23.41
C ASN A 422 10.76 -1.11 -23.21
N HIS A 423 11.55 -0.66 -24.19
CA HIS A 423 12.20 0.64 -24.19
C HIS A 423 11.47 1.69 -25.04
N SER A 424 10.29 1.37 -25.58
CA SER A 424 9.51 2.29 -26.44
C SER A 424 9.22 3.60 -25.72
N GLY A 425 9.63 4.72 -26.32
CA GLY A 425 9.33 6.05 -25.81
C GLY A 425 10.27 6.55 -24.70
N LEU A 426 11.29 5.77 -24.31
CA LEU A 426 12.31 6.18 -23.31
C LEU A 426 13.43 7.04 -23.92
N ASP A 427 13.50 7.14 -25.24
CA ASP A 427 14.35 8.06 -26.00
C ASP A 427 14.15 9.52 -25.56
N ALA A 428 12.91 9.90 -25.26
CA ALA A 428 12.58 11.23 -24.73
C ALA A 428 13.31 11.52 -23.41
N SER A 429 13.61 10.49 -22.60
CA SER A 429 14.32 10.64 -21.33
C SER A 429 15.83 10.62 -21.49
N MET A 430 16.34 9.78 -22.42
CA MET A 430 17.77 9.66 -22.70
C MET A 430 18.34 10.90 -23.40
N ASN A 431 17.54 11.52 -24.27
CA ASN A 431 17.92 12.72 -25.03
C ASN A 431 17.44 14.02 -24.36
N ALA A 432 16.91 13.93 -23.13
CA ALA A 432 16.42 15.09 -22.40
C ALA A 432 17.58 16.04 -22.06
N PRO A 433 17.43 17.35 -22.29
CA PRO A 433 18.43 18.32 -21.83
C PRO A 433 18.48 18.35 -20.30
N GLU A 434 19.64 18.75 -19.75
CA GLU A 434 19.78 18.91 -18.30
C GLU A 434 18.92 20.08 -17.79
N PRO A 435 18.25 19.94 -16.64
CA PRO A 435 17.46 21.02 -16.06
C PRO A 435 18.37 22.19 -15.64
N ASP A 436 17.93 23.42 -15.89
CA ASP A 436 18.59 24.62 -15.40
C ASP A 436 17.99 25.02 -14.03
N PRO A 437 18.76 25.00 -12.94
CA PRO A 437 18.29 25.44 -11.62
C PRO A 437 17.81 26.90 -11.60
N ALA A 438 18.28 27.74 -12.53
CA ALA A 438 17.85 29.14 -12.65
C ALA A 438 16.45 29.28 -13.28
N ALA A 439 15.91 28.23 -13.89
CA ALA A 439 14.58 28.23 -14.48
C ALA A 439 13.43 28.16 -13.43
N VAL A 440 13.76 27.96 -12.13
CA VAL A 440 12.75 27.80 -11.07
C VAL A 440 12.36 29.14 -10.47
N GLY A 441 11.06 29.40 -10.32
CA GLY A 441 10.54 30.59 -9.63
C GLY A 441 10.64 30.51 -8.10
N ARG A 442 11.02 29.37 -7.54
CA ARG A 442 11.03 29.07 -6.10
C ARG A 442 12.22 28.22 -5.69
N VAL A 443 12.95 28.66 -4.67
CA VAL A 443 14.02 27.85 -4.05
C VAL A 443 13.40 26.77 -3.16
N VAL A 444 13.65 25.50 -3.45
CA VAL A 444 13.27 24.36 -2.60
C VAL A 444 14.28 24.21 -1.47
N TYR A 445 13.98 24.75 -0.30
CA TYR A 445 14.81 24.55 0.89
C TYR A 445 14.56 23.17 1.50
N ARG A 446 15.51 22.24 1.34
CA ARG A 446 15.46 20.91 1.98
C ARG A 446 15.77 20.92 3.49
N SER A 447 16.05 22.06 4.10
CA SER A 447 16.76 22.14 5.39
C SER A 447 16.19 23.12 6.43
N TRP A 448 14.99 22.88 6.95
CA TRP A 448 14.59 23.51 8.24
C TRP A 448 14.19 22.54 9.35
N GLN A 449 13.92 21.27 9.05
CA GLN A 449 13.40 20.30 10.04
C GLN A 449 13.84 18.84 9.77
N ARG A 450 14.90 18.58 9.00
CA ARG A 450 15.42 17.21 8.80
C ARG A 450 16.50 16.81 9.83
N SER A 451 16.97 17.78 10.62
CA SER A 451 18.08 17.66 11.57
C SER A 451 17.65 17.67 13.05
N MET A 452 16.34 17.60 13.34
CA MET A 452 15.80 17.25 14.66
C MET A 452 15.11 15.90 14.55
#